data_AF-F0XF13-F1
#
_entry.id   AF-F0XF13-F1
#
_cell.length_a   1.000
_cell.length_b   1.000
_cell.length_c   1.000
_cell.angle_alpha   90.00
_cell.angle_beta   90.00
_cell.angle_gamma   90.00
#
_symmetry.space_group_name_H-M   'P 1'
#
loop_
_entity.id
_entity.type
_entity.pdbx_description
1 polymer ?
#
loop_
_entity_poly.entity_id
_entity_poly.type
_entity_poly.pdbx_seq_one_letter_code
_entity_poly.pdbx_strand_id
1 'polypeptide(L)'
;MEAKRKSHNQVPGHRRPGVVLLKIKRSCNAQEGDYHGECMGCKKSLGRTWRLPCLRLKIGDVELSKPCQVKGHEWTLRWKENSVLNDIGGWASSEVRVIRLTEGYTDDFVEFRVREFIPKAGDSLRRSWMTPTGEVRSVDIPAYAIVDTDTIVPQYKAYIKKGLTKCCHRVLDEHKGKLIWWTYSDALRLSRLPSPLSVEERKVLSDTLELWMAVRLTTRSFEIVGPETLGMPPNIFDETNPSCGKIPIPPVMGAQLDSSLIHEIQFRSRRTALEGLHKLITENKAKSWLTTYLIIFILLHNTALLMKHDASYARKHGMNDLRDSNAYEDDFYFVSQLYEVNWQPRSMAI
;
A
#
# COMPACT_ATOMS: atom_id res chain seq x y z
N MET A 1 2.52 -19.16 -58.32
CA MET A 1 2.66 -19.66 -56.94
C MET A 1 3.15 -18.50 -56.08
N GLU A 2 2.24 -17.64 -55.64
CA GLU A 2 2.56 -16.46 -54.83
C GLU A 2 2.38 -16.76 -53.35
N ALA A 3 3.47 -16.62 -52.60
CA ALA A 3 3.49 -16.77 -51.16
C ALA A 3 2.91 -15.50 -50.49
N LYS A 4 1.79 -15.68 -49.77
CA LYS A 4 1.13 -14.64 -48.98
C LYS A 4 2.05 -14.12 -47.86
N ARG A 5 2.45 -12.85 -47.95
CA ARG A 5 2.90 -12.04 -46.81
C ARG A 5 1.74 -11.86 -45.83
N LYS A 6 1.87 -12.35 -44.59
CA LYS A 6 1.03 -11.94 -43.45
C LYS A 6 1.73 -10.78 -42.74
N SER A 7 1.17 -9.58 -42.84
CA SER A 7 1.53 -8.43 -42.01
C SER A 7 1.00 -8.64 -40.58
N HIS A 8 1.89 -8.80 -39.60
CA HIS A 8 1.56 -8.67 -38.18
C HIS A 8 1.79 -7.22 -37.75
N ASN A 9 0.74 -6.41 -37.71
CA ASN A 9 0.75 -5.16 -36.95
C ASN A 9 0.47 -5.50 -35.48
N GLN A 10 1.54 -5.65 -34.69
CA GLN A 10 1.45 -5.55 -33.22
C GLN A 10 1.46 -4.07 -32.86
N VAL A 11 0.34 -3.55 -32.36
CA VAL A 11 0.30 -2.26 -31.68
C VAL A 11 0.83 -2.47 -30.26
N PRO A 12 1.84 -1.71 -29.78
CA PRO A 12 2.39 -1.87 -28.45
C PRO A 12 1.41 -1.33 -27.39
N GLY A 13 0.74 -2.25 -26.70
CA GLY A 13 -0.14 -1.94 -25.58
C GLY A 13 0.63 -1.29 -24.43
N HIS A 14 0.35 -0.01 -24.18
CA HIS A 14 0.86 0.74 -23.04
C HIS A 14 0.34 0.13 -21.72
N ARG A 15 1.27 -0.13 -20.79
CA ARG A 15 0.98 -0.69 -19.46
C ARG A 15 0.43 0.43 -18.57
N ARG A 16 -0.72 0.21 -17.95
CA ARG A 16 -1.33 1.14 -16.98
C ARG A 16 -1.19 0.55 -15.56
N PRO A 17 -0.54 1.23 -14.60
CA PRO A 17 -0.77 1.02 -13.18
C PRO A 17 -2.03 1.80 -12.73
N GLY A 18 -2.58 1.49 -11.56
CA GLY A 18 -3.80 2.11 -11.06
C GLY A 18 -4.40 1.25 -9.95
N VAL A 19 -4.51 1.83 -8.76
CA VAL A 19 -4.85 1.19 -7.47
C VAL A 19 -6.00 0.18 -7.60
N VAL A 20 -5.68 -1.10 -7.31
CA VAL A 20 -6.45 -2.32 -7.63
C VAL A 20 -6.40 -2.66 -9.13
N LEU A 21 -5.20 -2.92 -9.65
CA LEU A 21 -5.05 -3.62 -10.92
C LEU A 21 -5.42 -5.10 -10.76
N LEU A 22 -6.72 -5.41 -10.80
CA LEU A 22 -7.10 -6.76 -11.22
C LEU A 22 -6.69 -6.88 -12.69
N LYS A 23 -5.62 -7.63 -12.97
CA LYS A 23 -5.17 -7.92 -14.35
C LYS A 23 -6.32 -8.53 -15.14
N ILE A 24 -7.00 -7.71 -15.96
CA ILE A 24 -8.04 -8.17 -16.87
C ILE A 24 -7.35 -8.94 -18.00
N LYS A 25 -7.22 -10.26 -17.88
CA LYS A 25 -6.90 -11.10 -19.03
C LYS A 25 -8.13 -11.14 -19.96
N ARG A 26 -8.11 -10.29 -20.98
CA ARG A 26 -9.09 -10.28 -22.08
C ARG A 26 -8.89 -11.48 -23.01
N SER A 27 -9.24 -12.69 -22.56
CA SER A 27 -9.49 -13.81 -23.48
C SER A 27 -11.00 -13.97 -23.63
N CYS A 28 -11.62 -13.06 -24.38
CA CYS A 28 -13.04 -13.17 -24.74
C CYS A 28 -13.17 -14.16 -25.90
N ASN A 29 -14.01 -15.20 -25.74
CA ASN A 29 -14.38 -16.05 -26.85
C ASN A 29 -15.56 -15.38 -27.56
N ALA A 30 -15.27 -14.35 -28.35
CA ALA A 30 -16.26 -13.68 -29.20
C ALA A 30 -16.76 -14.65 -30.28
N GLN A 31 -18.01 -14.50 -30.70
CA GLN A 31 -18.55 -15.26 -31.83
C GLN A 31 -17.92 -14.73 -33.13
N GLU A 32 -17.55 -15.61 -34.05
CA GLU A 32 -17.04 -15.19 -35.35
C GLU A 32 -18.08 -14.31 -36.06
N GLY A 33 -17.67 -13.10 -36.45
CA GLY A 33 -18.53 -12.12 -37.13
C GLY A 33 -19.31 -11.17 -36.22
N ASP A 34 -19.29 -11.37 -34.89
CA ASP A 34 -19.92 -10.46 -33.93
C ASP A 34 -18.95 -10.12 -32.79
N TYR A 35 -18.09 -9.12 -33.04
CA TYR A 35 -17.11 -8.63 -32.08
C TYR A 35 -17.71 -7.71 -30.99
N HIS A 36 -18.98 -7.33 -31.14
CA HIS A 36 -19.70 -6.49 -30.17
C HIS A 36 -20.70 -7.29 -29.31
N GLY A 37 -20.97 -8.54 -29.68
CA GLY A 37 -21.84 -9.46 -28.95
C GLY A 37 -21.27 -10.00 -27.63
N GLU A 38 -22.16 -10.65 -26.87
CA GLU A 38 -21.80 -11.27 -25.59
C GLU A 38 -20.82 -12.43 -25.77
N CYS A 39 -19.80 -12.51 -24.90
CA CYS A 39 -18.83 -13.61 -24.91
C CYS A 39 -19.52 -14.98 -24.84
N MET A 40 -19.13 -15.91 -25.71
CA MET A 40 -19.71 -17.27 -25.78
C MET A 40 -19.63 -18.04 -24.45
N GLY A 41 -18.60 -17.77 -23.63
CA GLY A 41 -18.49 -18.35 -22.29
C GLY A 41 -19.50 -17.76 -21.31
N CYS A 42 -19.72 -16.45 -21.37
CA CYS A 42 -20.69 -15.75 -20.52
C CYS A 42 -22.14 -16.10 -20.93
N LYS A 43 -22.41 -16.28 -22.23
CA LYS A 43 -23.71 -16.72 -22.78
C LYS A 43 -24.18 -18.08 -22.24
N LYS A 44 -23.25 -19.01 -22.02
CA LYS A 44 -23.55 -20.34 -21.42
C LYS A 44 -23.88 -20.28 -19.92
N SER A 45 -23.55 -19.20 -19.23
CA SER A 45 -23.73 -19.04 -17.78
C SER A 45 -24.92 -18.16 -17.38
N LEU A 46 -25.69 -17.63 -18.35
CA LEU A 46 -26.76 -16.62 -18.21
C LEU A 46 -28.00 -17.02 -17.39
N GLY A 47 -27.97 -18.13 -16.64
CA GLY A 47 -29.13 -18.53 -15.83
C GLY A 47 -29.40 -17.63 -14.62
N ARG A 48 -28.40 -16.94 -14.04
CA ARG A 48 -28.54 -16.33 -12.69
C ARG A 48 -27.71 -15.07 -12.36
N THR A 49 -27.01 -14.42 -13.28
CA THR A 49 -26.11 -13.30 -12.92
C THR A 49 -26.36 -12.05 -13.74
N TRP A 50 -26.52 -10.92 -13.05
CA TRP A 50 -26.82 -9.59 -13.59
C TRP A 50 -25.72 -9.03 -14.49
N ARG A 51 -26.12 -8.06 -15.33
CA ARG A 51 -25.42 -7.38 -16.44
C ARG A 51 -24.08 -6.71 -16.07
N LEU A 52 -23.07 -7.48 -15.70
CA LEU A 52 -21.67 -7.02 -15.69
C LEU A 52 -20.98 -7.51 -16.98
N PRO A 53 -20.06 -6.72 -17.56
CA PRO A 53 -19.23 -7.20 -18.66
C PRO A 53 -18.45 -8.46 -18.22
N CYS A 54 -18.07 -9.31 -19.17
CA CYS A 54 -17.39 -10.59 -18.90
C CYS A 54 -16.01 -10.33 -18.25
N LEU A 55 -15.96 -10.25 -16.92
CA LEU A 55 -14.75 -9.98 -16.13
C LEU A 55 -14.19 -11.30 -15.59
N ARG A 56 -12.98 -11.66 -16.02
CA ARG A 56 -12.23 -12.81 -15.49
C ARG A 56 -11.08 -12.30 -14.62
N LEU A 57 -11.35 -12.15 -13.34
CA LEU A 57 -10.42 -11.61 -12.34
C LEU A 57 -9.98 -12.76 -11.43
N LYS A 58 -8.67 -12.82 -11.10
CA LYS A 58 -8.15 -13.80 -10.15
C LYS A 58 -7.94 -13.13 -8.80
N ILE A 59 -8.33 -13.83 -7.73
CA ILE A 59 -8.10 -13.37 -6.36
C ILE A 59 -6.61 -13.11 -6.11
N GLY A 60 -5.72 -13.94 -6.67
CA GLY A 60 -4.27 -13.76 -6.56
C GLY A 60 -3.72 -12.51 -7.26
N ASP A 61 -4.49 -11.87 -8.15
CA ASP A 61 -4.09 -10.65 -8.85
C ASP A 61 -4.55 -9.38 -8.11
N VAL A 62 -5.17 -9.49 -6.93
CA VAL A 62 -5.64 -8.33 -6.17
C VAL A 62 -4.47 -7.56 -5.55
N GLU A 63 -4.41 -6.25 -5.80
CA GLU A 63 -3.50 -5.34 -5.12
C GLU A 63 -4.13 -4.86 -3.80
N LEU A 64 -3.48 -5.21 -2.68
CA LEU A 64 -3.93 -4.89 -1.32
C LEU A 64 -3.02 -3.87 -0.62
N SER A 65 -2.01 -3.38 -1.33
CA SER A 65 -1.01 -2.43 -0.85
C SER A 65 -0.44 -1.64 -2.02
N LYS A 66 0.19 -0.50 -1.73
CA LYS A 66 0.89 0.28 -2.75
C LYS A 66 2.08 -0.49 -3.30
N PRO A 67 2.25 -0.53 -4.64
CA PRO A 67 3.34 -1.30 -5.25
C PRO A 67 4.71 -0.62 -5.09
N CYS A 68 4.76 0.71 -4.98
CA CYS A 68 5.99 1.49 -4.86
C CYS A 68 5.70 2.92 -4.37
N GLN A 69 6.76 3.73 -4.25
CA GLN A 69 6.64 5.18 -4.09
C GLN A 69 5.96 5.82 -5.30
N VAL A 70 5.33 6.98 -5.07
CA VAL A 70 4.66 7.71 -6.14
C VAL A 70 5.70 8.27 -7.11
N LYS A 71 5.50 8.01 -8.40
CA LYS A 71 6.39 8.51 -9.45
C LYS A 71 6.46 10.02 -9.45
N GLY A 72 7.66 10.58 -9.58
CA GLY A 72 7.91 12.02 -9.47
C GLY A 72 7.93 12.57 -8.04
N HIS A 73 7.62 11.73 -7.05
CA HIS A 73 7.65 12.04 -5.62
C HIS A 73 8.55 11.05 -4.85
N GLU A 74 9.52 10.44 -5.54
CA GLU A 74 10.48 9.53 -4.95
C GLU A 74 11.41 10.27 -3.98
N TRP A 75 11.73 9.63 -2.84
CA TRP A 75 12.69 10.21 -1.89
C TRP A 75 14.13 10.06 -2.35
N THR A 76 14.41 9.09 -3.22
CA THR A 76 15.74 8.84 -3.78
C THR A 76 15.64 8.02 -5.06
N LEU A 77 16.55 8.28 -5.99
CA LEU A 77 16.73 7.51 -7.23
C LEU A 77 17.90 6.52 -7.15
N ARG A 78 18.46 6.28 -5.95
CA ARG A 78 19.58 5.35 -5.74
C ARG A 78 19.24 3.91 -6.08
N TRP A 79 18.02 3.49 -5.79
CA TRP A 79 17.54 2.14 -6.02
C TRP A 79 16.47 2.16 -7.10
N LYS A 80 16.58 1.26 -8.09
CA LYS A 80 15.53 1.10 -9.10
C LYS A 80 14.30 0.46 -8.46
N GLU A 81 13.13 0.72 -9.03
CA GLU A 81 11.87 0.05 -8.64
C GLU A 81 12.08 -1.47 -8.55
N ASN A 82 11.73 -2.07 -7.41
CA ASN A 82 11.88 -3.51 -7.12
C ASN A 82 13.32 -4.04 -7.06
N SER A 83 14.34 -3.19 -6.88
CA SER A 83 15.72 -3.64 -6.62
C SER A 83 15.98 -3.83 -5.12
N VAL A 84 16.81 -4.83 -4.78
CA VAL A 84 17.30 -5.05 -3.42
C VAL A 84 18.02 -3.77 -2.96
N LEU A 85 17.79 -3.37 -1.71
CA LEU A 85 18.54 -2.26 -1.10
C LEU A 85 20.02 -2.60 -1.11
N ASN A 86 20.75 -1.99 -2.03
CA ASN A 86 22.21 -2.04 -2.03
C ASN A 86 22.75 -1.01 -1.05
N ASP A 87 23.98 -1.24 -0.57
CA ASP A 87 24.69 -0.28 0.29
C ASP A 87 24.70 1.13 -0.33
N ILE A 88 24.57 2.13 0.54
CA ILE A 88 24.54 3.55 0.20
C ILE A 88 25.85 3.99 -0.45
N GLY A 89 26.94 3.27 -0.17
CA GLY A 89 28.22 3.31 -0.88
C GLY A 89 29.07 4.56 -0.62
N GLY A 90 28.55 5.58 0.07
CA GLY A 90 29.28 6.79 0.42
C GLY A 90 28.78 7.39 1.72
N TRP A 91 29.56 7.21 2.80
CA TRP A 91 29.25 7.71 4.13
C TRP A 91 30.09 8.95 4.43
N ALA A 92 29.46 10.03 4.90
CA ALA A 92 30.12 11.28 5.26
C ALA A 92 30.82 11.19 6.63
N SER A 93 30.29 10.35 7.53
CA SER A 93 30.83 10.15 8.86
C SER A 93 30.93 8.66 9.23
N SER A 94 31.93 8.32 10.05
CA SER A 94 32.02 7.01 10.72
C SER A 94 31.19 6.94 12.01
N GLU A 95 30.65 8.07 12.48
CA GLU A 95 29.82 8.16 13.68
C GLU A 95 28.50 7.42 13.46
N VAL A 96 28.25 6.41 14.30
CA VAL A 96 27.00 5.65 14.29
C VAL A 96 26.09 6.19 15.38
N ARG A 97 24.88 6.59 14.99
CA ARG A 97 23.82 7.00 15.91
C ARG A 97 22.73 5.95 15.96
N VAL A 98 22.06 5.86 17.09
CA VAL A 98 20.95 4.93 17.30
C VAL A 98 19.68 5.73 17.47
N ILE A 99 18.72 5.53 16.57
CA ILE A 99 17.43 6.23 16.60
C ILE A 99 16.30 5.25 16.90
N ARG A 100 15.25 5.76 17.56
CA ARG A 100 14.02 5.01 17.77
C ARG A 100 12.93 5.60 16.91
N LEU A 101 12.18 4.74 16.23
CA LEU A 101 11.13 5.14 15.31
C LEU A 101 9.80 4.55 15.76
N THR A 102 8.73 5.34 15.62
CA THR A 102 7.35 4.85 15.78
C THR A 102 6.46 5.44 14.71
N GLU A 103 5.46 4.70 14.26
CA GLU A 103 4.35 5.23 13.46
C GLU A 103 3.23 5.80 14.34
N GLY A 104 3.32 5.66 15.66
CA GLY A 104 2.33 6.16 16.61
C GLY A 104 1.01 5.37 16.62
N TYR A 105 0.96 4.14 16.09
CA TYR A 105 -0.17 3.22 16.32
C TYR A 105 0.02 2.35 17.56
N THR A 106 1.27 2.10 17.94
CA THR A 106 1.62 1.36 19.16
C THR A 106 2.20 2.29 20.22
N ASP A 107 2.50 1.74 21.41
CA ASP A 107 3.28 2.42 22.46
C ASP A 107 4.73 1.92 22.47
N ASP A 108 5.19 1.46 21.32
CA ASP A 108 6.44 0.75 21.13
C ASP A 108 7.22 1.40 19.98
N PHE A 109 8.47 0.99 19.82
CA PHE A 109 9.37 1.53 18.81
C PHE A 109 10.24 0.45 18.19
N VAL A 110 10.76 0.75 17.00
CA VAL A 110 11.88 0.01 16.39
C VAL A 110 13.15 0.84 16.49
N GLU A 111 14.30 0.19 16.51
CA GLU A 111 15.57 0.86 16.82
C GLU A 111 16.62 0.55 15.75
N PHE A 112 17.12 1.59 15.08
CA PHE A 112 18.04 1.42 13.95
C PHE A 112 19.33 2.20 14.15
N ARG A 113 20.43 1.59 13.67
CA ARG A 113 21.72 2.24 13.56
C ARG A 113 21.79 3.03 12.25
N VAL A 114 22.14 4.29 12.36
CA VAL A 114 22.16 5.23 11.24
C VAL A 114 23.48 5.99 11.19
N ARG A 115 23.86 6.38 9.99
CA ARG A 115 25.05 7.19 9.72
C ARG A 115 24.72 8.29 8.72
N GLU A 116 25.52 9.33 8.73
CA GLU A 116 25.40 10.41 7.75
C GLU A 116 26.01 9.94 6.42
N PHE A 117 25.27 10.07 5.32
CA PHE A 117 25.69 9.71 3.98
C PHE A 117 26.01 10.92 3.13
N ILE A 118 26.80 10.73 2.08
CA ILE A 118 27.11 11.77 1.09
C ILE A 118 25.95 11.81 0.08
N PRO A 119 25.17 12.91 0.01
CA PRO A 119 24.05 13.02 -0.91
C PRO A 119 24.47 12.91 -2.37
N LYS A 120 23.61 12.32 -3.20
CA LYS A 120 23.78 12.22 -4.65
C LYS A 120 22.61 12.90 -5.35
N ALA A 121 22.80 13.22 -6.63
CA ALA A 121 21.71 13.72 -7.46
C ALA A 121 20.52 12.73 -7.44
N GLY A 122 19.32 13.26 -7.19
CA GLY A 122 18.10 12.48 -7.03
C GLY A 122 17.76 12.12 -5.58
N ASP A 123 18.62 12.39 -4.60
CA ASP A 123 18.25 12.29 -3.18
C ASP A 123 17.47 13.52 -2.73
N SER A 124 16.33 13.29 -2.07
CA SER A 124 15.60 14.35 -1.41
C SER A 124 16.20 14.62 -0.03
N LEU A 125 16.57 15.87 0.20
CA LEU A 125 17.01 16.40 1.51
C LEU A 125 16.03 17.42 2.08
N ARG A 126 14.83 17.53 1.48
CA ARG A 126 13.79 18.47 1.89
C ARG A 126 12.46 17.78 2.05
N ARG A 127 11.69 18.22 3.03
CA ARG A 127 10.27 17.85 3.18
C ARG A 127 9.44 19.08 2.90
N SER A 128 8.51 18.96 1.95
CA SER A 128 7.56 20.03 1.62
C SER A 128 6.12 19.62 1.90
N TRP A 129 5.27 20.60 2.19
CA TRP A 129 3.84 20.44 2.35
C TRP A 129 3.09 21.70 1.90
N MET A 130 1.84 21.55 1.52
CA MET A 130 0.95 22.65 1.23
C MET A 130 0.19 23.06 2.49
N THR A 131 0.14 24.34 2.80
CA THR A 131 -0.65 24.89 3.92
C THR A 131 -2.14 24.88 3.57
N PRO A 132 -3.04 25.03 4.56
CA PRO A 132 -4.47 25.23 4.29
C PRO A 132 -4.78 26.46 3.41
N THR A 133 -3.87 27.43 3.35
CA THR A 133 -3.98 28.62 2.49
C THR A 133 -3.48 28.40 1.07
N GLY A 134 -2.93 27.22 0.75
CA GLY A 134 -2.39 26.87 -0.58
C GLY A 134 -0.91 27.19 -0.77
N GLU A 135 -0.22 27.72 0.23
CA GLU A 135 1.21 28.02 0.15
C GLU A 135 2.05 26.76 0.31
N VAL A 136 3.14 26.63 -0.46
CA VAL A 136 4.08 25.51 -0.29
C VAL A 136 5.17 25.90 0.70
N ARG A 137 5.29 25.14 1.79
CA ARG A 137 6.38 25.27 2.78
C ARG A 137 7.34 24.10 2.65
N SER A 138 8.60 24.30 3.04
CA SER A 138 9.62 23.26 3.03
C SER A 138 10.66 23.43 4.12
N VAL A 139 11.21 22.31 4.59
CA VAL A 139 12.27 22.24 5.60
C VAL A 139 13.40 21.33 5.14
N ASP A 140 14.63 21.67 5.51
CA ASP A 140 15.81 20.84 5.27
C ASP A 140 15.88 19.69 6.28
N ILE A 141 16.23 18.50 5.80
CA ILE A 141 16.34 17.27 6.59
C ILE A 141 17.75 16.70 6.41
N PRO A 142 18.43 16.28 7.49
CA PRO A 142 19.79 15.79 7.40
C PRO A 142 19.88 14.46 6.65
N ALA A 143 21.03 14.24 6.00
CA ALA A 143 21.32 13.10 5.15
C ALA A 143 21.72 11.86 5.96
N TYR A 144 20.79 11.32 6.77
CA TYR A 144 21.02 10.07 7.50
C TYR A 144 20.30 8.89 6.85
N ALA A 145 20.90 7.72 7.00
CA ALA A 145 20.33 6.48 6.51
C ALA A 145 20.79 5.27 7.32
N ILE A 146 20.05 4.16 7.19
CA ILE A 146 20.26 2.92 7.96
C ILE A 146 21.49 2.19 7.43
N VAL A 147 22.34 1.78 8.36
CA VAL A 147 23.58 1.04 8.07
C VAL A 147 23.27 -0.44 7.83
N ASP A 148 22.51 -1.06 8.72
CA ASP A 148 22.23 -2.49 8.69
C ASP A 148 20.84 -2.78 8.11
N THR A 149 20.73 -2.67 6.79
CA THR A 149 19.45 -2.91 6.09
C THR A 149 18.89 -4.30 6.35
N ASP A 150 19.74 -5.30 6.55
CA ASP A 150 19.34 -6.69 6.86
C ASP A 150 18.61 -6.82 8.21
N THR A 151 18.75 -5.83 9.10
CA THR A 151 18.04 -5.81 10.40
C THR A 151 16.63 -5.27 10.30
N ILE A 152 16.27 -4.57 9.21
CA ILE A 152 14.96 -3.93 9.02
C ILE A 152 13.84 -4.97 9.07
N VAL A 153 13.95 -6.03 8.26
CA VAL A 153 12.90 -7.05 8.15
C VAL A 153 12.68 -7.82 9.47
N PRO A 154 13.71 -8.36 10.15
CA PRO A 154 13.55 -8.98 11.45
C PRO A 154 12.89 -8.06 12.49
N GLN A 155 13.34 -6.80 12.58
CA GLN A 155 12.78 -5.85 13.53
C GLN A 155 11.33 -5.52 13.22
N TYR A 156 10.98 -5.25 11.96
CA TYR A 156 9.60 -4.99 11.58
C TYR A 156 8.68 -6.18 11.78
N LYS A 157 9.14 -7.42 11.53
CA LYS A 157 8.34 -8.62 11.84
C LYS A 157 8.06 -8.75 13.33
N ALA A 158 9.07 -8.54 14.18
CA ALA A 158 8.89 -8.56 15.63
C ALA A 158 7.92 -7.47 16.08
N TYR A 159 8.09 -6.26 15.54
CA TYR A 159 7.25 -5.10 15.82
C TYR A 159 5.80 -5.33 15.39
N ILE A 160 5.56 -5.85 14.18
CA ILE A 160 4.22 -6.19 13.68
C ILE A 160 3.55 -7.18 14.62
N LYS A 161 4.24 -8.28 14.95
CA LYS A 161 3.68 -9.34 15.80
C LYS A 161 3.31 -8.82 17.20
N LYS A 162 4.15 -7.96 17.80
CA LYS A 162 3.93 -7.39 19.13
C LYS A 162 2.85 -6.31 19.12
N GLY A 163 2.85 -5.45 18.10
CA GLY A 163 2.00 -4.27 18.00
C GLY A 163 0.59 -4.50 17.45
N LEU A 164 0.34 -5.63 16.78
CA LEU A 164 -0.88 -5.89 16.01
C LEU A 164 -2.19 -5.57 16.76
N THR A 165 -2.37 -6.07 17.99
CA THR A 165 -3.61 -5.81 18.74
C THR A 165 -3.79 -4.34 19.08
N LYS A 166 -2.72 -3.68 19.55
CA LYS A 166 -2.78 -2.26 19.91
C LYS A 166 -3.06 -1.41 18.68
N CYS A 167 -2.40 -1.71 17.57
CA CYS A 167 -2.62 -1.06 16.28
C CYS A 167 -4.08 -1.21 15.83
N CYS A 168 -4.63 -2.43 15.84
CA CYS A 168 -6.04 -2.66 15.54
C CYS A 168 -6.96 -1.82 16.42
N HIS A 169 -6.78 -1.84 17.75
CA HIS A 169 -7.63 -1.07 18.65
C HIS A 169 -7.54 0.43 18.42
N ARG A 170 -6.34 0.97 18.16
CA ARG A 170 -6.16 2.41 17.93
C ARG A 170 -6.74 2.86 16.59
N VAL A 171 -6.58 2.07 15.53
CA VAL A 171 -7.16 2.37 14.21
C VAL A 171 -8.68 2.25 14.23
N LEU A 172 -9.23 1.33 15.01
CA LEU A 172 -10.66 1.04 15.05
C LEU A 172 -11.40 1.73 16.20
N ASP A 173 -10.75 2.65 16.91
CA ASP A 173 -11.29 3.25 18.14
C ASP A 173 -12.66 3.92 17.90
N GLU A 174 -12.81 4.64 16.78
CA GLU A 174 -14.07 5.28 16.34
C GLU A 174 -15.19 4.28 15.99
N HIS A 175 -14.85 2.99 15.88
CA HIS A 175 -15.76 1.90 15.57
C HIS A 175 -16.09 1.03 16.79
N LYS A 176 -15.65 1.39 18.00
CA LYS A 176 -16.03 0.67 19.24
C LYS A 176 -17.54 0.42 19.31
N GLY A 177 -17.90 -0.83 19.60
CA GLY A 177 -19.30 -1.29 19.66
C GLY A 177 -19.96 -1.57 18.29
N LYS A 178 -19.32 -1.23 17.17
CA LYS A 178 -19.83 -1.50 15.81
C LYS A 178 -19.31 -2.83 15.25
N LEU A 179 -19.96 -3.33 14.20
CA LEU A 179 -19.60 -4.60 13.54
C LEU A 179 -18.12 -4.69 13.15
N ILE A 180 -17.54 -3.60 12.64
CA ILE A 180 -16.11 -3.56 12.27
C ILE A 180 -15.23 -3.91 13.48
N TRP A 181 -15.47 -3.30 14.63
CA TRP A 181 -14.71 -3.56 15.85
C TRP A 181 -14.81 -5.04 16.26
N TRP A 182 -16.03 -5.56 16.36
CA TRP A 182 -16.27 -6.96 16.75
C TRP A 182 -15.61 -7.94 15.78
N THR A 183 -15.68 -7.68 14.48
CA THR A 183 -15.08 -8.52 13.44
C THR A 183 -13.57 -8.62 13.60
N TYR A 184 -12.89 -7.49 13.84
CA TYR A 184 -11.44 -7.48 14.08
C TYR A 184 -11.08 -8.11 15.44
N SER A 185 -11.86 -7.86 16.50
CA SER A 185 -11.66 -8.49 17.80
C SER A 185 -11.76 -10.01 17.70
N ASP A 186 -12.74 -10.54 16.96
CA ASP A 186 -12.88 -11.98 16.73
C ASP A 186 -11.74 -12.54 15.88
N ALA A 187 -11.31 -11.84 14.83
CA ALA A 187 -10.16 -12.25 14.04
C ALA A 187 -8.88 -12.33 14.88
N LEU A 188 -8.60 -11.33 15.71
CA LEU A 188 -7.46 -11.32 16.64
C LEU A 188 -7.55 -12.44 17.67
N ARG A 189 -8.74 -12.70 18.21
CA ARG A 189 -8.97 -13.78 19.16
C ARG A 189 -8.76 -15.16 18.51
N LEU A 190 -9.40 -15.42 17.37
CA LEU A 190 -9.37 -16.71 16.68
C LEU A 190 -8.00 -17.04 16.06
N SER A 191 -7.23 -16.03 15.65
CA SER A 191 -5.85 -16.24 15.17
C SER A 191 -4.89 -16.72 16.28
N ARG A 192 -5.24 -16.50 17.56
CA ARG A 192 -4.41 -16.88 18.72
C ARG A 192 -4.85 -18.17 19.40
N LEU A 193 -6.14 -18.49 19.32
CA LEU A 193 -6.68 -19.69 19.94
C LEU A 193 -6.32 -20.95 19.11
N PRO A 194 -5.93 -22.07 19.75
CA PRO A 194 -5.62 -23.32 19.04
C PRO A 194 -6.85 -24.01 18.44
N SER A 195 -8.04 -23.71 18.95
CA SER A 195 -9.36 -24.22 18.52
C SER A 195 -10.35 -23.05 18.52
N PRO A 196 -11.36 -22.97 17.63
CA PRO A 196 -11.89 -24.02 16.73
C PRO A 196 -11.26 -24.08 15.33
N LEU A 197 -10.40 -23.13 14.97
CA LEU A 197 -9.81 -23.08 13.63
C LEU A 197 -8.76 -24.17 13.43
N SER A 198 -8.72 -24.73 12.22
CA SER A 198 -7.59 -25.56 11.77
C SER A 198 -6.28 -24.76 11.75
N VAL A 199 -5.15 -25.46 11.72
CA VAL A 199 -3.83 -24.83 11.67
C VAL A 199 -3.69 -23.99 10.40
N GLU A 200 -4.21 -24.47 9.28
CA GLU A 200 -4.19 -23.79 7.99
C GLU A 200 -5.05 -22.51 8.02
N GLU A 201 -6.29 -22.59 8.52
CA GLU A 201 -7.18 -21.43 8.63
C GLU A 201 -6.60 -20.35 9.53
N ARG A 202 -6.09 -20.74 10.70
CA ARG A 202 -5.43 -19.83 11.63
C ARG A 202 -4.20 -19.17 11.02
N LYS A 203 -3.41 -19.93 10.24
CA LYS A 203 -2.26 -19.39 9.53
C LYS A 203 -2.69 -18.32 8.52
N VAL A 204 -3.67 -18.61 7.66
CA VAL A 204 -4.14 -17.64 6.65
C VAL A 204 -4.72 -16.39 7.32
N LEU A 205 -5.47 -16.54 8.42
CA LEU A 205 -6.00 -15.41 9.19
C LEU A 205 -4.87 -14.57 9.83
N SER A 206 -3.85 -15.21 10.39
CA SER A 206 -2.66 -14.53 10.93
C SER A 206 -1.91 -13.77 9.84
N ASP A 207 -1.62 -14.40 8.70
CA ASP A 207 -0.93 -13.78 7.57
C ASP A 207 -1.73 -12.57 7.02
N THR A 208 -3.07 -12.65 7.05
CA THR A 208 -3.97 -11.55 6.65
C THR A 208 -3.88 -10.37 7.63
N LEU A 209 -3.86 -10.63 8.93
CA LEU A 209 -3.72 -9.59 9.95
C LEU A 209 -2.32 -8.96 9.95
N GLU A 210 -1.28 -9.76 9.74
CA GLU A 210 0.10 -9.27 9.58
C GLU A 210 0.22 -8.40 8.33
N LEU A 211 -0.36 -8.82 7.20
CA LEU A 211 -0.46 -7.99 6.00
C LEU A 211 -1.18 -6.69 6.31
N TRP A 212 -2.35 -6.74 6.96
CA TRP A 212 -3.13 -5.55 7.31
C TRP A 212 -2.27 -4.54 8.08
N MET A 213 -1.57 -4.97 9.13
CA MET A 213 -0.70 -4.08 9.90
C MET A 213 0.49 -3.58 9.07
N ALA A 214 1.14 -4.44 8.28
CA ALA A 214 2.26 -4.05 7.44
C ALA A 214 1.88 -2.93 6.44
N VAL A 215 0.66 -2.95 5.90
CA VAL A 215 0.15 -1.87 5.02
C VAL A 215 -0.10 -0.58 5.83
N ARG A 216 -0.47 -0.66 7.11
CA ARG A 216 -0.59 0.54 7.97
C ARG A 216 0.75 1.21 8.20
N LEU A 217 1.84 0.45 8.27
CA LEU A 217 3.19 1.00 8.46
C LEU A 217 3.67 1.82 7.25
N THR A 218 3.19 1.54 6.03
CA THR A 218 3.56 2.30 4.81
C THR A 218 2.58 3.42 4.44
N THR A 219 1.57 3.66 5.27
CA THR A 219 0.53 4.68 5.05
C THR A 219 0.42 5.63 6.24
N ARG A 220 1.42 5.60 7.11
CA ARG A 220 1.66 6.60 8.14
C ARG A 220 3.15 6.88 8.17
N SER A 221 3.50 8.14 8.28
CA SER A 221 4.91 8.51 8.39
C SER A 221 5.43 8.14 9.78
N PHE A 222 6.55 7.43 9.81
CA PHE A 222 7.30 7.23 11.04
C PHE A 222 7.90 8.54 11.53
N GLU A 223 7.98 8.67 12.84
CA GLU A 223 8.61 9.78 13.54
C GLU A 223 9.73 9.27 14.44
N ILE A 224 10.78 10.08 14.56
CA ILE A 224 11.88 9.84 15.48
C ILE A 224 11.38 10.18 16.89
N VAL A 225 11.55 9.23 17.79
CA VAL A 225 11.22 9.36 19.22
C VAL A 225 12.45 9.06 20.06
N GLY A 226 12.48 9.60 21.27
CA GLY A 226 13.61 9.43 22.18
C GLY A 226 14.65 10.55 22.11
N PRO A 227 15.84 10.34 22.68
CA PRO A 227 16.81 11.41 22.93
C PRO A 227 17.60 11.83 21.68
N GLU A 228 17.84 10.92 20.73
CA GLU A 228 18.57 11.22 19.50
C GLU A 228 17.60 11.76 18.44
N THR A 229 17.82 13.00 18.00
CA THR A 229 16.96 13.69 17.01
C THR A 229 17.65 13.94 15.67
N LEU A 230 18.88 13.44 15.49
CA LEU A 230 19.73 13.72 14.33
C LEU A 230 19.99 15.21 14.12
N GLY A 231 19.98 15.99 15.21
CA GLY A 231 20.15 17.45 15.19
C GLY A 231 18.91 18.22 14.71
N MET A 232 17.78 17.54 14.45
CA MET A 232 16.54 18.23 14.10
C MET A 232 15.84 18.78 15.34
N PRO A 233 15.29 20.01 15.27
CA PRO A 233 14.52 20.57 16.36
C PRO A 233 13.09 19.96 16.42
N PRO A 234 12.46 19.85 17.60
CA PRO A 234 11.10 19.30 17.74
C PRO A 234 10.02 20.08 16.98
N ASN A 235 10.23 21.37 16.77
CA ASN A 235 9.35 22.29 16.04
C ASN A 235 9.80 22.48 14.58
N ILE A 236 10.47 21.49 13.99
CA ILE A 236 10.89 21.53 12.58
C ILE A 236 9.71 21.79 11.64
N PHE A 237 8.55 21.22 11.95
CA PHE A 237 7.30 21.56 11.28
C PHE A 237 6.56 22.64 12.05
N ASP A 238 6.05 23.64 11.33
CA ASP A 238 5.16 24.66 11.88
C ASP A 238 3.73 24.13 12.10
N GLU A 239 2.90 24.98 12.74
CA GLU A 239 1.51 24.68 13.09
C GLU A 239 0.60 24.39 11.89
N THR A 240 1.02 24.77 10.67
CA THR A 240 0.25 24.48 9.45
C THR A 240 0.37 23.02 9.01
N ASN A 241 1.37 22.29 9.54
CA ASN A 241 1.57 20.88 9.25
C ASN A 241 0.84 19.99 10.28
N PRO A 242 0.08 18.98 9.84
CA PRO A 242 -0.56 18.01 10.76
C PRO A 242 0.41 17.25 11.66
N SER A 243 1.71 17.26 11.33
CA SER A 243 2.79 16.65 12.10
C SER A 243 3.62 17.67 12.90
N CYS A 244 3.07 18.85 13.18
CA CYS A 244 3.67 19.83 14.11
C CYS A 244 4.06 19.15 15.44
N GLY A 245 5.25 19.48 15.94
CA GLY A 245 5.80 18.90 17.18
C GLY A 245 6.36 17.48 17.05
N LYS A 246 6.44 16.92 15.83
CA LYS A 246 7.01 15.60 15.55
C LYS A 246 8.26 15.73 14.69
N ILE A 247 9.19 14.80 14.90
CA ILE A 247 10.46 14.77 14.17
C ILE A 247 10.36 13.75 13.04
N PRO A 248 10.44 14.16 11.77
CA PRO A 248 10.31 13.25 10.64
C PRO A 248 11.55 12.38 10.48
N ILE A 249 11.39 11.22 9.84
CA ILE A 249 12.54 10.45 9.36
C ILE A 249 13.14 11.08 8.08
N PRO A 250 14.47 11.00 7.91
CA PRO A 250 15.15 11.36 6.67
C PRO A 250 14.53 10.68 5.43
N PRO A 251 14.40 11.37 4.29
CA PRO A 251 13.74 10.82 3.10
C PRO A 251 14.36 9.51 2.60
N VAL A 252 15.68 9.45 2.47
CA VAL A 252 16.40 8.25 1.99
C VAL A 252 16.20 7.07 2.95
N MET A 253 16.22 7.33 4.25
CA MET A 253 15.88 6.33 5.27
C MET A 253 14.44 5.84 5.13
N GLY A 254 13.49 6.73 4.90
CA GLY A 254 12.11 6.36 4.62
C GLY A 254 11.99 5.44 3.41
N ALA A 255 12.75 5.70 2.34
CA ALA A 255 12.81 4.80 1.19
C ALA A 255 13.38 3.42 1.52
N GLN A 256 14.40 3.31 2.38
CA GLN A 256 14.92 2.01 2.84
C GLN A 256 13.83 1.23 3.59
N LEU A 257 13.16 1.88 4.54
CA LEU A 257 12.11 1.26 5.35
C LEU A 257 10.91 0.81 4.50
N ASP A 258 10.43 1.69 3.61
CA ASP A 258 9.32 1.39 2.71
C ASP A 258 9.67 0.26 1.75
N SER A 259 10.88 0.25 1.19
CA SER A 259 11.34 -0.81 0.27
C SER A 259 11.32 -2.19 0.93
N SER A 260 11.89 -2.33 2.13
CA SER A 260 11.86 -3.60 2.87
C SER A 260 10.44 -3.98 3.31
N LEU A 261 9.60 -3.02 3.73
CA LEU A 261 8.19 -3.31 4.06
C LEU A 261 7.41 -3.80 2.85
N ILE A 262 7.48 -3.11 1.71
CA ILE A 262 6.68 -3.41 0.52
C ILE A 262 7.17 -4.70 -0.16
N HIS A 263 8.46 -4.77 -0.47
CA HIS A 263 8.99 -5.82 -1.34
C HIS A 263 9.28 -7.13 -0.60
N GLU A 264 9.56 -7.10 0.70
CA GLU A 264 9.94 -8.31 1.45
C GLU A 264 8.82 -8.80 2.38
N ILE A 265 8.17 -7.89 3.11
CA ILE A 265 7.12 -8.25 4.09
C ILE A 265 5.75 -8.32 3.41
N GLN A 266 5.25 -7.22 2.86
CA GLN A 266 3.91 -7.15 2.28
C GLN A 266 3.76 -8.07 1.08
N PHE A 267 4.76 -8.12 0.17
CA PHE A 267 4.72 -9.02 -0.99
C PHE A 267 4.49 -10.48 -0.59
N ARG A 268 5.25 -10.97 0.41
CA ARG A 268 5.15 -12.34 0.90
C ARG A 268 3.82 -12.60 1.60
N SER A 269 3.43 -11.76 2.56
CA SER A 269 2.19 -11.94 3.32
C SER A 269 0.95 -11.83 2.43
N ARG A 270 0.96 -10.93 1.43
CA ARG A 270 -0.09 -10.81 0.42
C ARG A 270 -0.26 -12.10 -0.37
N ARG A 271 0.84 -12.66 -0.87
CA ARG A 271 0.80 -13.91 -1.64
C ARG A 271 0.20 -15.04 -0.82
N THR A 272 0.69 -15.25 0.41
CA THR A 272 0.20 -16.32 1.27
C THR A 272 -1.26 -16.12 1.69
N ALA A 273 -1.68 -14.89 2.01
CA ALA A 273 -3.06 -14.58 2.37
C ALA A 273 -4.03 -14.83 1.19
N LEU A 274 -3.69 -14.40 -0.03
CA LEU A 274 -4.54 -14.56 -1.21
C LEU A 274 -4.59 -16.01 -1.71
N GLU A 275 -3.46 -16.73 -1.70
CA GLU A 275 -3.43 -18.17 -2.01
C GLU A 275 -4.28 -18.96 -1.01
N GLY A 276 -4.16 -18.64 0.28
CA GLY A 276 -4.95 -19.24 1.35
C GLY A 276 -6.45 -18.95 1.21
N LEU A 277 -6.82 -17.70 0.96
CA LEU A 277 -8.21 -17.31 0.73
C LEU A 277 -8.80 -18.02 -0.50
N HIS A 278 -8.05 -18.08 -1.60
CA HIS A 278 -8.49 -18.77 -2.81
C HIS A 278 -8.75 -20.26 -2.53
N LYS A 279 -7.88 -20.92 -1.76
CA LYS A 279 -8.06 -22.32 -1.34
C LYS A 279 -9.33 -22.49 -0.49
N LEU A 280 -9.55 -21.65 0.52
CA LEU A 280 -10.74 -21.72 1.38
C LEU A 280 -12.05 -21.58 0.59
N ILE A 281 -12.09 -20.61 -0.34
CA ILE A 281 -13.25 -20.39 -1.21
C ILE A 281 -13.48 -21.58 -2.14
N THR A 282 -12.40 -22.14 -2.72
CA THR A 282 -12.50 -23.25 -3.67
C THR A 282 -12.91 -24.56 -3.00
N GLU A 283 -12.43 -24.82 -1.78
CA GLU A 283 -12.84 -25.99 -0.99
C GLU A 283 -14.31 -25.91 -0.54
N ASN A 284 -14.86 -24.70 -0.40
CA ASN A 284 -16.26 -24.42 -0.09
C ASN A 284 -16.82 -25.23 1.10
N LYS A 285 -16.02 -25.40 2.15
CA LYS A 285 -16.44 -26.14 3.34
C LYS A 285 -17.23 -25.22 4.26
N ALA A 286 -18.44 -25.63 4.66
CA ALA A 286 -19.28 -24.86 5.58
C ALA A 286 -18.56 -24.49 6.89
N LYS A 287 -17.71 -25.38 7.41
CA LYS A 287 -16.91 -25.13 8.62
C LYS A 287 -15.93 -23.95 8.50
N SER A 288 -15.48 -23.63 7.29
CA SER A 288 -14.53 -22.53 7.01
C SER A 288 -15.21 -21.21 6.67
N TRP A 289 -16.54 -21.15 6.77
CA TRP A 289 -17.32 -19.95 6.48
C TRP A 289 -16.84 -18.75 7.29
N LEU A 290 -16.72 -18.90 8.61
CA LEU A 290 -16.33 -17.81 9.50
C LEU A 290 -14.93 -17.27 9.14
N THR A 291 -13.95 -18.16 8.95
CA THR A 291 -12.59 -17.78 8.54
C THR A 291 -12.60 -16.99 7.24
N THR A 292 -13.36 -17.48 6.25
CA THR A 292 -13.48 -16.84 4.93
C THR A 292 -14.12 -15.45 5.05
N TYR A 293 -15.20 -15.33 5.82
CA TYR A 293 -15.84 -14.04 6.12
C TYR A 293 -14.87 -13.04 6.75
N LEU A 294 -14.13 -13.45 7.79
CA LEU A 294 -13.19 -12.58 8.50
C LEU A 294 -12.09 -12.06 7.57
N ILE A 295 -11.49 -12.95 6.77
CA ILE A 295 -10.42 -12.57 5.84
C ILE A 295 -10.96 -11.58 4.80
N ILE A 296 -12.08 -11.89 4.15
CA ILE A 296 -12.67 -11.01 3.13
C ILE A 296 -13.01 -9.64 3.72
N PHE A 297 -13.62 -9.61 4.91
CA PHE A 297 -13.98 -8.37 5.58
C PHE A 297 -12.75 -7.50 5.86
N ILE A 298 -11.69 -8.08 6.41
CA ILE A 298 -10.44 -7.37 6.72
C ILE A 298 -9.80 -6.82 5.44
N LEU A 299 -9.78 -7.59 4.36
CA LEU A 299 -9.19 -7.17 3.08
C LEU A 299 -10.00 -6.04 2.41
N LEU A 300 -11.33 -6.12 2.43
CA LEU A 300 -12.21 -5.07 1.92
C LEU A 300 -12.06 -3.79 2.75
N HIS A 301 -12.06 -3.91 4.08
CA HIS A 301 -11.85 -2.77 4.96
C HIS A 301 -10.46 -2.15 4.79
N ASN A 302 -9.41 -2.96 4.63
CA ASN A 302 -8.06 -2.47 4.31
C ASN A 302 -8.06 -1.62 3.03
N THR A 303 -8.78 -2.07 2.00
CA THR A 303 -8.90 -1.34 0.73
C THR A 303 -9.57 0.02 0.95
N ALA A 304 -10.66 0.07 1.72
CA ALA A 304 -11.32 1.33 2.06
C ALA A 304 -10.40 2.30 2.83
N LEU A 305 -9.61 1.79 3.79
CA LEU A 305 -8.64 2.60 4.53
C LEU A 305 -7.51 3.12 3.63
N LEU A 306 -7.03 2.31 2.69
CA LEU A 306 -6.01 2.72 1.73
C LEU A 306 -6.52 3.83 0.81
N MET A 307 -7.74 3.69 0.29
CA MET A 307 -8.38 4.72 -0.54
C MET A 307 -8.55 6.04 0.22
N LYS A 308 -8.98 6.00 1.49
CA LYS A 308 -9.07 7.19 2.36
C LYS A 308 -7.70 7.85 2.55
N HIS A 309 -6.66 7.05 2.78
CA HIS A 309 -5.29 7.55 2.90
C HIS A 309 -4.81 8.22 1.62
N ASP A 310 -5.04 7.59 0.45
CA ASP A 310 -4.53 8.10 -0.82
C ASP A 310 -5.23 9.38 -1.24
N ALA A 311 -6.53 9.51 -0.97
CA ALA A 311 -7.27 10.76 -1.15
C ALA A 311 -6.78 11.88 -0.21
N SER A 312 -6.33 11.54 1.00
CA SER A 312 -5.69 12.50 1.92
C SER A 312 -4.32 12.94 1.41
N TYR A 313 -3.50 11.98 0.94
CA TYR A 313 -2.18 12.24 0.40
C TYR A 313 -2.23 13.15 -0.84
N ALA A 314 -3.12 12.85 -1.79
CA ALA A 314 -3.32 13.68 -2.98
C ALA A 314 -3.65 15.14 -2.62
N ARG A 315 -4.54 15.35 -1.66
CA ARG A 315 -4.89 16.70 -1.16
C ARG A 315 -3.70 17.41 -0.51
N LYS A 316 -2.93 16.72 0.34
CA LYS A 316 -1.74 17.29 1.02
C LYS A 316 -0.67 17.77 0.04
N HIS A 317 -0.54 17.09 -1.10
CA HIS A 317 0.47 17.38 -2.11
C HIS A 317 -0.05 18.23 -3.27
N GLY A 318 -1.25 18.82 -3.14
CA GLY A 318 -1.78 19.72 -4.17
C GLY A 318 -2.08 19.02 -5.49
N MET A 319 -2.28 17.70 -5.50
CA MET A 319 -2.59 16.92 -6.71
C MET A 319 -4.02 17.19 -7.24
N ASN A 320 -4.65 18.30 -6.85
CA ASN A 320 -5.92 18.76 -7.40
C ASN A 320 -5.78 19.11 -8.89
N ASP A 321 -4.60 19.58 -9.31
CA ASP A 321 -4.30 19.96 -10.71
C ASP A 321 -4.46 18.79 -11.69
N LEU A 322 -4.29 17.54 -11.23
CA LEU A 322 -4.53 16.33 -12.04
C LEU A 322 -5.99 16.23 -12.52
N ARG A 323 -6.93 16.77 -11.74
CA ARG A 323 -8.37 16.79 -12.06
C ARG A 323 -8.67 17.81 -13.15
N ASP A 324 -8.02 18.97 -13.08
CA ASP A 324 -8.22 20.06 -14.03
C ASP A 324 -7.49 19.79 -15.35
N SER A 325 -6.40 19.03 -15.31
CA SER A 325 -5.66 18.61 -16.49
C SER A 325 -6.23 17.38 -17.19
N ASN A 326 -7.36 16.80 -16.71
CA ASN A 326 -7.93 15.54 -17.21
C ASN A 326 -6.86 14.44 -17.36
N ALA A 327 -5.93 14.33 -16.41
CA ALA A 327 -4.84 13.37 -16.46
C ALA A 327 -5.35 11.97 -16.08
N TYR A 328 -6.26 11.39 -16.88
CA TYR A 328 -6.87 10.08 -16.68
C TYR A 328 -5.86 8.93 -16.58
N GLU A 329 -4.62 9.17 -17.02
CA GLU A 329 -3.51 8.23 -16.97
C GLU A 329 -2.73 8.26 -15.64
N ASP A 330 -3.00 9.22 -14.75
CA ASP A 330 -2.35 9.33 -13.45
C ASP A 330 -3.02 8.40 -12.41
N ASP A 331 -2.19 7.63 -11.69
CA ASP A 331 -2.60 6.66 -10.68
C ASP A 331 -3.49 7.26 -9.57
N PHE A 332 -3.39 8.57 -9.34
CA PHE A 332 -4.15 9.32 -8.33
C PHE A 332 -5.37 10.05 -8.89
N TYR A 333 -5.60 10.07 -10.21
CA TYR A 333 -6.74 10.76 -10.81
C TYR A 333 -8.08 10.31 -10.22
N PHE A 334 -8.35 9.00 -10.23
CA PHE A 334 -9.61 8.46 -9.70
C PHE A 334 -9.69 8.55 -8.18
N VAL A 335 -8.55 8.42 -7.49
CA VAL A 335 -8.46 8.57 -6.03
C VAL A 335 -8.76 10.00 -5.60
N SER A 336 -8.34 11.00 -6.38
CA SER A 336 -8.63 12.41 -6.11
C SER A 336 -10.11 12.77 -6.21
N GLN A 337 -10.91 11.94 -6.90
CA GLN A 337 -12.37 12.09 -7.02
C GLN A 337 -13.12 11.42 -5.87
N LEU A 338 -12.50 10.43 -5.21
CA LEU A 338 -13.10 9.75 -4.06
C LEU A 338 -13.21 10.76 -2.89
N TYR A 339 -14.40 10.83 -2.29
CA TYR A 339 -14.79 11.78 -1.24
C TYR A 339 -15.03 13.24 -1.69
N GLU A 340 -15.27 13.49 -2.98
CA GLU A 340 -15.90 14.74 -3.41
C GLU A 340 -17.25 14.94 -2.71
N VAL A 341 -17.39 16.04 -1.98
CA VAL A 341 -18.69 16.49 -1.47
C VAL A 341 -19.51 16.94 -2.67
N ASN A 342 -20.66 16.30 -2.91
CA ASN A 342 -21.53 16.51 -4.06
C ASN A 342 -20.92 16.09 -5.41
N TRP A 343 -20.21 14.95 -5.45
CA TRP A 343 -19.73 14.36 -6.69
C TRP A 343 -20.81 14.35 -7.78
N GLN A 344 -20.48 14.91 -8.94
CA GLN A 344 -21.33 14.91 -10.13
C GLN A 344 -20.62 14.12 -11.25
N PRO A 345 -21.34 13.32 -12.05
CA PRO A 345 -20.74 12.65 -13.19
C PRO A 345 -20.21 13.69 -14.18
N ARG A 346 -18.90 13.70 -14.40
CA ARG A 346 -18.28 14.57 -15.42
C ARG A 346 -18.40 13.90 -16.78
N SER A 347 -18.80 14.67 -17.80
CA SER A 347 -18.77 14.22 -19.19
C SER A 347 -17.32 13.91 -19.56
N MET A 348 -17.00 12.64 -19.85
CA MET A 348 -15.72 12.31 -20.44
C MET A 348 -15.64 13.00 -21.80
N ALA A 349 -14.64 13.87 -22.00
CA ALA A 349 -14.31 14.33 -23.34
C ALA A 349 -13.84 13.10 -24.12
N ILE A 350 -14.64 12.69 -25.11
CA ILE A 350 -14.33 11.57 -26.01
C ILE A 350 -13.32 12.04 -27.04
#